data_AF-A0A8D9E957-F1
#
_entry.id   AF-A0A8D9E957-F1
#
_cell.length_a   1.000
_cell.length_b   1.000
_cell.length_c   1.000
_cell.angle_alpha   90.00
_cell.angle_beta   90.00
_cell.angle_gamma   90.00
#
_symmetry.space_group_name_H-M   'P 1'
#
loop_
_entity.id
_entity.type
_entity.pdbx_description
1 polymer ?
#
loop_
_entity_poly.entity_id
_entity_poly.type
_entity_poly.pdbx_seq_one_letter_code
_entity_poly.pdbx_strand_id
1 'polypeptide(L)'
;LGVVVLYGVIGAFLGVIFILLSKKHQSLRKKFALGDKKLYLFSEALANAFIVSTFVVIMLWTFSNQCFPSHNKAVPRLACPKNQVPIPAVFMITFEQGYKSVMEALPKLFPIKMLLIYFIFFYFFCILSTSHAYSSGFFTIHFLVGALWGRLLGEGISWYWGPQKWMDPRKFALIGAGSQISAIVRSQVKYCLSF
;
A
#
# COMPACT_ATOMS: atom_id res chain seq x y z
N LEU A 1 -13.27 -13.91 15.72
CA LEU A 1 -13.83 -12.60 16.10
C LEU A 1 -12.78 -11.67 16.72
N GLY A 2 -12.09 -12.06 17.80
CA GLY A 2 -11.08 -11.20 18.45
C GLY A 2 -9.98 -10.67 17.50
N VAL A 3 -9.48 -11.50 16.59
CA VAL A 3 -8.48 -11.07 15.59
C VAL A 3 -9.02 -9.97 14.66
N VAL A 4 -10.30 -10.04 14.26
CA VAL A 4 -10.91 -9.03 13.39
C VAL A 4 -11.05 -7.69 14.13
N VAL A 5 -11.42 -7.73 15.41
CA VAL A 5 -11.52 -6.54 16.26
C VAL A 5 -10.13 -5.89 16.42
N LEU A 6 -9.08 -6.68 16.65
CA LEU A 6 -7.70 -6.18 16.74
C LEU A 6 -7.26 -5.46 15.46
N TYR A 7 -7.56 -6.03 14.29
CA TYR A 7 -7.29 -5.37 13.01
C TYR A 7 -8.06 -4.06 12.88
N GLY A 8 -9.32 -4.01 13.34
CA GLY A 8 -10.09 -2.78 13.41
C GLY A 8 -9.44 -1.69 14.28
N VAL A 9 -8.94 -2.05 15.47
CA VAL A 9 -8.25 -1.13 16.38
C VAL A 9 -6.94 -0.62 15.75
N ILE A 10 -6.15 -1.49 15.15
CA ILE A 10 -4.90 -1.12 14.46
C ILE A 10 -5.19 -0.19 13.28
N GLY A 11 -6.17 -0.52 12.45
CA GLY A 11 -6.60 0.32 11.33
C GLY A 11 -7.09 1.70 11.77
N ALA A 12 -7.84 1.77 12.88
CA ALA A 12 -8.28 3.04 13.48
C ALA A 12 -7.09 3.88 13.97
N PHE A 13 -6.13 3.27 14.66
CA PHE A 13 -4.94 3.96 15.15
C PHE A 13 -4.08 4.51 14.01
N LEU A 14 -3.82 3.69 12.98
CA LEU A 14 -3.15 4.11 11.76
C LEU A 14 -3.92 5.24 11.05
N GLY A 15 -5.25 5.13 10.97
CA GLY A 15 -6.09 6.18 10.40
C GLY A 15 -6.01 7.51 11.15
N VAL A 16 -5.99 7.50 12.48
CA VAL A 16 -5.84 8.72 13.30
C VAL A 16 -4.46 9.35 13.08
N ILE A 17 -3.39 8.55 13.12
CA ILE A 17 -2.03 9.03 12.84
C ILE A 17 -1.97 9.66 11.45
N PHE A 18 -2.55 9.00 10.46
CA PHE A 18 -2.61 9.51 9.09
C PHE A 18 -3.26 10.89 9.02
N ILE A 19 -4.45 11.06 9.64
CA ILE A 19 -5.16 12.35 9.64
C ILE A 19 -4.34 13.44 10.33
N LEU A 20 -3.70 13.14 11.47
CA LEU A 20 -2.89 14.12 12.20
C LEU A 20 -1.65 14.55 11.39
N LEU A 21 -0.95 13.59 10.79
CA LEU A 21 0.22 13.86 9.96
C LEU A 21 -0.16 14.64 8.70
N SER A 22 -1.23 14.24 8.00
CA SER A 22 -1.73 14.96 6.83
C SER A 22 -2.16 16.38 7.18
N LYS A 23 -2.84 16.61 8.33
CA LYS A 23 -3.17 17.96 8.80
C LYS A 23 -1.92 18.80 9.07
N LYS A 24 -0.93 18.23 9.75
CA LYS A 24 0.35 18.91 10.02
C LYS A 24 1.06 19.27 8.72
N HIS A 25 1.12 18.33 7.76
CA HIS A 25 1.73 18.54 6.45
C HIS A 25 1.02 19.65 5.65
N GLN A 26 -0.31 19.66 5.64
CA GLN A 26 -1.09 20.74 5.01
C GLN A 26 -0.86 22.10 5.69
N SER A 27 -0.75 22.12 7.03
CA SER A 27 -0.44 23.37 7.75
C SER A 27 0.95 23.88 7.43
N LEU A 28 1.96 23.00 7.33
CA LEU A 28 3.31 23.38 6.92
C LEU A 28 3.29 23.96 5.51
N ARG A 29 2.61 23.30 4.57
CA ARG A 29 2.46 23.81 3.20
C ARG A 29 1.83 25.20 3.17
N LYS A 30 0.77 25.47 3.95
CA LYS A 30 0.17 26.80 4.02
C LYS A 30 1.14 27.88 4.54
N LYS A 31 2.03 27.52 5.48
CA LYS A 31 3.07 28.42 6.00
C LYS A 31 4.20 28.66 5.00
N PHE A 32 4.63 27.64 4.26
CA PHE A 32 5.71 27.76 3.27
C PHE A 32 5.24 28.33 1.92
N ALA A 33 3.97 28.17 1.55
CA ALA A 33 3.39 28.63 0.28
C ALA A 33 2.96 30.12 0.30
N LEU A 34 3.66 30.98 1.05
CA LEU A 34 3.48 32.44 1.07
C LEU A 34 4.04 33.13 -0.20
N GLY A 35 4.75 32.40 -1.08
CA GLY A 35 5.24 32.88 -2.39
C GLY A 35 4.43 32.39 -3.61
N ASP A 36 5.09 32.26 -4.78
CA ASP A 36 4.49 31.78 -6.05
C ASP A 36 3.92 30.35 -5.96
N LYS A 37 2.64 30.25 -5.59
CA LYS A 37 1.93 28.99 -5.33
C LYS A 37 1.99 27.96 -6.46
N LYS A 38 2.08 28.39 -7.72
CA LYS A 38 2.06 27.48 -8.88
C LYS A 38 3.39 26.73 -9.07
N LEU A 39 4.51 27.44 -8.96
CA LEU A 39 5.86 26.84 -9.10
C LEU A 39 6.16 25.89 -7.96
N TYR A 40 5.81 26.25 -6.72
CA TYR A 40 5.98 25.37 -5.56
C TYR A 40 5.15 24.08 -5.68
N LEU A 41 3.92 24.18 -6.17
CA LEU A 41 3.05 23.01 -6.33
C LEU A 41 3.56 22.08 -7.44
N PHE A 42 4.07 22.65 -8.53
CA PHE A 42 4.67 21.88 -9.62
C PHE A 42 5.95 21.17 -9.18
N SER A 43 6.82 21.86 -8.43
CA SER A 43 8.05 21.25 -7.92
C SER A 43 7.78 20.16 -6.88
N GLU A 44 6.77 20.32 -6.02
CA GLU A 44 6.32 19.29 -5.08
C GLU A 44 5.83 18.03 -5.81
N ALA A 45 5.01 18.20 -6.86
CA ALA A 45 4.52 17.09 -7.67
C ALA A 45 5.65 16.38 -8.42
N LEU A 46 6.58 17.14 -9.00
CA LEU A 46 7.73 16.61 -9.73
C LEU A 46 8.67 15.83 -8.80
N ALA A 47 8.94 16.37 -7.60
CA ALA A 47 9.75 15.69 -6.59
C ALA A 47 9.09 14.36 -6.17
N ASN A 48 7.78 14.34 -5.95
CA ASN A 48 7.08 13.09 -5.62
C ASN A 48 7.10 12.06 -6.76
N ALA A 49 6.93 12.50 -8.01
CA ALA A 49 7.06 11.61 -9.17
C ALA A 49 8.46 11.00 -9.28
N PHE A 50 9.49 11.82 -9.02
CA PHE A 50 10.88 11.35 -8.98
C PHE A 50 11.10 10.34 -7.86
N ILE A 51 10.67 10.63 -6.63
CA ILE A 51 10.79 9.74 -5.47
C ILE A 51 10.13 8.38 -5.74
N VAL A 52 8.91 8.35 -6.29
CA VAL A 52 8.22 7.09 -6.61
C VAL A 52 8.96 6.31 -7.69
N SER A 53 9.39 6.97 -8.75
CA SER A 53 10.12 6.32 -9.85
C SER A 53 11.43 5.71 -9.36
N THR A 54 12.20 6.47 -8.58
CA THR A 54 13.45 6.00 -7.97
C THR A 54 13.20 4.83 -7.02
N PHE A 55 12.19 4.92 -6.16
CA PHE A 55 11.83 3.84 -5.23
C PHE A 55 11.50 2.53 -5.96
N VAL A 56 10.69 2.61 -7.01
CA VAL A 56 10.31 1.45 -7.82
C VAL A 56 11.53 0.80 -8.48
N VAL A 57 12.44 1.60 -9.06
CA VAL A 57 13.67 1.08 -9.68
C VAL A 57 14.59 0.42 -8.64
N ILE A 58 14.75 1.03 -7.46
CA ILE A 58 15.52 0.44 -6.36
C ILE A 58 14.90 -0.88 -5.91
N MET A 59 13.57 -0.95 -5.77
CA MET A 59 12.86 -2.17 -5.39
C MET A 59 13.02 -3.28 -6.44
N LEU A 60 12.95 -2.95 -7.73
CA LEU A 60 13.20 -3.90 -8.82
C LEU A 60 14.60 -4.48 -8.74
N TRP A 61 15.60 -3.65 -8.47
CA TRP A 61 16.99 -4.10 -8.42
C TRP A 61 17.26 -4.97 -7.20
N THR A 62 16.74 -4.57 -6.03
CA THR A 62 16.94 -5.28 -4.75
C THR A 62 16.17 -6.60 -4.65
N PHE A 63 14.98 -6.70 -5.25
CA PHE A 63 14.12 -7.89 -5.21
C PHE A 63 13.97 -8.57 -6.58
N SER A 64 14.93 -8.38 -7.49
CA SER A 64 14.94 -8.95 -8.84
C SER A 64 14.78 -10.48 -8.86
N ASN A 65 15.33 -11.16 -7.86
CA ASN A 65 15.34 -12.62 -7.74
C ASN A 65 14.02 -13.22 -7.22
N GLN A 66 13.04 -12.39 -6.82
CA GLN A 66 11.78 -12.87 -6.27
C GLN A 66 10.70 -12.88 -7.33
N CYS A 67 10.38 -14.08 -7.79
CA CYS A 67 9.51 -14.29 -8.92
C CYS A 67 8.07 -14.60 -8.51
N PHE A 68 7.14 -13.85 -9.07
CA PHE A 68 5.69 -14.01 -8.95
C PHE A 68 5.13 -14.60 -10.25
N PRO A 69 4.26 -15.63 -10.20
CA PRO A 69 3.59 -16.12 -11.38
C PRO A 69 2.59 -15.06 -11.87
N SER A 70 2.87 -14.42 -13.01
CA SER A 70 1.95 -13.48 -13.65
C SER A 70 1.83 -13.80 -15.13
N HIS A 71 0.59 -13.99 -15.57
CA HIS A 71 0.25 -14.22 -16.97
C HIS A 71 0.20 -12.91 -17.79
N ASN A 72 0.33 -11.75 -17.15
CA ASN A 72 0.30 -10.46 -17.83
C ASN A 72 1.61 -10.21 -18.59
N LYS A 73 1.49 -10.11 -19.92
CA LYS A 73 2.62 -9.84 -20.82
C LYS A 73 3.15 -8.40 -20.72
N ALA A 74 2.40 -7.49 -20.09
CA ALA A 74 2.76 -6.08 -19.92
C ALA A 74 3.81 -5.82 -18.82
N VAL A 75 4.20 -6.84 -18.06
CA VAL A 75 5.13 -6.69 -16.93
C VAL A 75 6.59 -6.83 -17.41
N PRO A 76 7.51 -5.91 -17.06
CA PRO A 76 8.92 -6.03 -17.41
C PRO A 76 9.55 -7.27 -16.75
N ARG A 77 10.10 -8.17 -17.58
CA ARG A 77 10.75 -9.42 -17.17
C ARG A 77 12.25 -9.21 -17.01
N LEU A 78 12.66 -8.59 -15.91
CA LEU A 78 14.05 -8.17 -15.72
C LEU A 78 14.99 -9.29 -15.23
N ALA A 79 14.48 -10.34 -14.56
CA ALA A 79 15.33 -11.40 -13.98
C ALA A 79 14.65 -12.78 -13.79
N CYS A 80 13.39 -12.95 -14.19
CA CYS A 80 12.62 -14.18 -13.94
C CYS A 80 12.41 -15.03 -15.21
N PRO A 81 12.27 -16.37 -15.09
CA PRO A 81 12.01 -17.26 -16.21
C PRO A 81 10.64 -16.99 -16.88
N LYS A 82 10.41 -17.59 -18.05
CA LYS A 82 9.17 -17.41 -18.83
C LYS A 82 7.94 -17.69 -17.94
N ASN A 83 6.96 -16.77 -17.97
CA ASN A 83 5.72 -16.76 -17.16
C ASN A 83 5.85 -16.31 -15.69
N GLN A 84 7.01 -15.77 -15.31
CA GLN A 84 7.21 -15.18 -14.00
C GLN A 84 7.71 -13.73 -14.12
N VAL A 85 7.35 -12.91 -13.14
CA VAL A 85 7.70 -11.48 -13.09
C VAL A 85 8.21 -11.15 -11.71
N PRO A 86 9.18 -10.22 -11.57
CA PRO A 86 9.62 -9.82 -10.24
C PRO A 86 8.45 -9.20 -9.48
N ILE A 87 8.29 -9.53 -8.20
CA ILE A 87 7.18 -9.02 -7.36
C ILE A 87 7.04 -7.48 -7.44
N PRO A 88 8.14 -6.68 -7.40
CA PRO A 88 8.06 -5.23 -7.56
C PRO A 88 7.39 -4.76 -8.86
N ALA A 89 7.56 -5.52 -9.96
CA ALA A 89 7.02 -5.16 -11.26
C ALA A 89 5.49 -5.29 -11.34
N VAL A 90 4.88 -6.06 -10.43
CA VAL A 90 3.41 -6.11 -10.29
C VAL A 90 2.85 -4.75 -9.87
N PHE A 91 3.59 -4.00 -9.04
CA PHE A 91 3.20 -2.67 -8.59
C PHE A 91 3.47 -1.57 -9.64
N MET A 92 4.14 -1.88 -10.75
CA MET A 92 4.48 -0.91 -11.80
C MET A 92 3.36 -0.69 -12.82
N ILE A 93 2.44 -1.65 -12.99
CA ILE A 93 1.38 -1.55 -14.00
C ILE A 93 0.29 -0.60 -13.50
N THR A 94 -0.38 -1.00 -12.43
CA THR A 94 -1.38 -0.18 -11.75
C THR A 94 -1.44 -0.55 -10.27
N PHE A 95 -1.78 0.42 -9.42
CA PHE A 95 -2.08 0.14 -8.01
C PHE A 95 -3.22 -0.89 -7.85
N GLU A 96 -4.12 -0.97 -8.84
CA GLU A 96 -5.22 -1.93 -8.85
C GLU A 96 -4.74 -3.38 -8.97
N GLN A 97 -3.86 -3.66 -9.93
CA GLN A 97 -3.26 -4.99 -10.08
C GLN A 97 -2.35 -5.32 -8.90
N GLY A 98 -1.70 -4.30 -8.31
CA GLY A 98 -0.89 -4.43 -7.11
C GLY A 98 -1.68 -4.99 -5.93
N TYR A 99 -2.80 -4.36 -5.54
CA TYR A 99 -3.57 -4.84 -4.38
C TYR A 99 -4.23 -6.20 -4.67
N LYS A 100 -4.74 -6.43 -5.89
CA LYS A 100 -5.35 -7.73 -6.27
C LYS A 100 -4.35 -8.87 -6.11
N SER A 101 -3.13 -8.66 -6.58
CA SER A 101 -2.05 -9.64 -6.44
C SER A 101 -1.67 -9.88 -4.97
N VAL A 102 -1.67 -8.83 -4.13
CA VAL A 102 -1.44 -8.97 -2.68
C VAL A 102 -2.59 -9.73 -1.99
N MET A 103 -3.83 -9.61 -2.46
CA MET A 103 -4.97 -10.34 -1.90
C MET A 103 -5.04 -11.79 -2.35
N GLU A 104 -4.70 -12.07 -3.61
CA GLU A 104 -4.84 -13.39 -4.23
C GLU A 104 -3.61 -14.28 -4.06
N ALA A 105 -2.47 -13.72 -3.66
CA ALA A 105 -1.24 -14.50 -3.61
C ALA A 105 -1.21 -15.57 -2.52
N LEU A 106 -0.53 -16.68 -2.81
CA LEU A 106 -0.31 -17.80 -1.89
C LEU A 106 0.48 -17.36 -0.63
N PRO A 107 0.27 -18.03 0.52
CA PRO A 107 1.06 -17.78 1.74
C PRO A 107 2.56 -17.92 1.47
N LYS A 108 3.38 -17.12 2.16
CA LYS A 108 4.86 -17.09 2.07
C LYS A 108 5.46 -16.64 0.72
N LEU A 109 4.62 -16.28 -0.26
CA LEU A 109 5.12 -15.85 -1.58
C LEU A 109 5.77 -14.46 -1.54
N PHE A 110 5.32 -13.60 -0.62
CA PHE A 110 5.89 -12.28 -0.39
C PHE A 110 6.76 -12.31 0.87
N PRO A 111 8.03 -11.90 0.82
CA PRO A 111 8.83 -11.83 2.03
C PRO A 111 8.35 -10.68 2.92
N ILE A 112 8.33 -10.93 4.23
CA ILE A 112 7.91 -9.97 5.26
C ILE A 112 8.69 -8.64 5.13
N LYS A 113 9.99 -8.71 4.83
CA LYS A 113 10.85 -7.53 4.64
C LYS A 113 10.34 -6.61 3.52
N MET A 114 9.95 -7.17 2.38
CA MET A 114 9.43 -6.39 1.25
C MET A 114 8.08 -5.78 1.62
N LEU A 115 7.15 -6.56 2.17
CA LEU A 115 5.85 -6.07 2.63
C LEU A 115 5.97 -4.88 3.57
N LEU A 116 6.91 -4.93 4.52
CA LEU A 116 7.17 -3.85 5.46
C LEU A 116 7.67 -2.58 4.76
N ILE A 117 8.65 -2.69 3.86
CA ILE A 117 9.20 -1.55 3.11
C ILE A 117 8.11 -0.91 2.24
N TYR A 118 7.33 -1.72 1.54
CA TYR A 118 6.22 -1.26 0.72
C TYR A 118 5.11 -0.59 1.53
N PHE A 119 4.76 -1.16 2.68
CA PHE A 119 3.80 -0.56 3.60
C PHE A 119 4.25 0.83 4.05
N ILE A 120 5.48 0.94 4.58
CA ILE A 120 6.03 2.20 5.07
C ILE A 120 6.06 3.24 3.94
N PHE A 121 6.61 2.86 2.78
CA PHE A 121 6.72 3.75 1.64
C PHE A 121 5.36 4.25 1.17
N PHE A 122 4.41 3.35 0.90
CA PHE A 122 3.10 3.75 0.41
C PHE A 122 2.27 4.48 1.46
N TYR A 123 2.46 4.20 2.75
CA TYR A 123 1.82 4.95 3.83
C TYR A 123 2.28 6.41 3.87
N PHE A 124 3.60 6.66 3.81
CA PHE A 124 4.14 8.01 3.72
C PHE A 124 3.81 8.68 2.39
N PHE A 125 3.84 7.93 1.28
CA PHE A 125 3.44 8.44 -0.02
C PHE A 125 1.98 8.93 0.00
N CYS A 126 1.06 8.19 0.63
CA CYS A 126 -0.32 8.67 0.81
C CYS A 126 -0.38 10.01 1.54
N ILE A 127 0.40 10.18 2.62
CA ILE A 127 0.45 11.44 3.38
C ILE A 127 0.91 12.59 2.50
N LEU A 128 1.99 12.38 1.72
CA LEU A 128 2.51 13.39 0.79
C LEU A 128 1.51 13.68 -0.33
N SER A 129 0.88 12.66 -0.91
CA SER A 129 -0.11 12.83 -1.98
C SER A 129 -1.38 13.54 -1.52
N THR A 130 -1.74 13.49 -0.23
CA THR A 130 -2.95 14.18 0.28
C THR A 130 -2.92 15.70 0.14
N SER A 131 -1.76 16.31 -0.06
CA SER A 131 -1.62 17.75 -0.27
C SER A 131 -1.83 18.16 -1.73
N HIS A 132 -1.69 17.24 -2.68
CA HIS A 132 -1.59 17.59 -4.10
C HIS A 132 -2.95 17.93 -4.72
N ALA A 133 -2.97 18.89 -5.63
CA ALA A 133 -4.22 19.43 -6.21
C ALA A 133 -4.82 18.60 -7.35
N TYR A 134 -4.22 17.45 -7.70
CA TYR A 134 -4.76 16.57 -8.75
C TYR A 134 -5.67 15.48 -8.15
N SER A 135 -6.78 15.21 -8.84
CA SER A 135 -7.77 14.17 -8.51
C SER A 135 -7.18 12.77 -8.66
N SER A 136 -6.34 12.35 -7.72
CA SER A 136 -5.78 10.99 -7.70
C SER A 136 -6.68 10.03 -6.93
N GLY A 137 -6.72 8.77 -7.38
CA GLY A 137 -7.45 7.65 -6.78
C GLY A 137 -6.98 7.30 -5.36
N PHE A 138 -7.24 8.21 -4.42
CA PHE A 138 -6.89 8.14 -3.01
C PHE A 138 -7.38 6.84 -2.36
N PHE A 139 -8.57 6.38 -2.75
CA PHE A 139 -9.17 5.14 -2.27
C PHE A 139 -8.31 3.91 -2.60
N THR A 140 -7.84 3.79 -3.84
CA THR A 140 -7.10 2.61 -4.32
C THR A 140 -5.76 2.45 -3.61
N ILE A 141 -5.04 3.56 -3.38
CA ILE A 141 -3.74 3.51 -2.70
C ILE A 141 -3.93 3.17 -1.22
N HIS A 142 -4.96 3.71 -0.57
CA HIS A 142 -5.29 3.35 0.81
C HIS A 142 -5.76 1.89 0.96
N PHE A 143 -6.49 1.37 -0.02
CA PHE A 143 -6.83 -0.05 -0.08
C PHE A 143 -5.57 -0.91 -0.15
N LEU A 144 -4.62 -0.55 -1.02
CA LEU A 144 -3.35 -1.23 -1.15
C LEU A 144 -2.53 -1.21 0.14
N VAL A 145 -2.40 -0.04 0.78
CA VAL A 145 -1.70 0.10 2.07
C VAL A 145 -2.34 -0.82 3.12
N GLY A 146 -3.67 -0.86 3.18
CA GLY A 146 -4.41 -1.74 4.07
C GLY A 146 -4.19 -3.22 3.80
N ALA A 147 -4.16 -3.62 2.53
CA ALA A 147 -3.84 -4.99 2.12
C ALA A 147 -2.40 -5.39 2.50
N LEU A 148 -1.44 -4.46 2.35
CA LEU A 148 -0.04 -4.70 2.67
C LEU A 148 0.18 -4.95 4.16
N TRP A 149 -0.29 -4.08 5.05
CA TRP A 149 -0.11 -4.30 6.48
C TRP A 149 -0.99 -5.44 7.01
N GLY A 150 -2.19 -5.61 6.45
CA GLY A 150 -3.05 -6.73 6.82
C GLY A 150 -2.41 -8.08 6.54
N ARG A 151 -1.77 -8.20 5.37
CA ARG A 151 -0.97 -9.36 4.98
C ARG A 151 0.31 -9.50 5.80
N LEU A 152 1.01 -8.40 6.09
CA LEU A 152 2.20 -8.38 6.93
C LEU A 152 1.93 -8.99 8.32
N LEU A 153 0.84 -8.54 8.97
CA LEU A 153 0.42 -9.10 10.26
C LEU A 153 -0.02 -10.56 10.12
N GLY A 154 -0.73 -10.92 9.05
CA GLY A 154 -1.17 -12.30 8.80
C GLY A 154 0.00 -13.28 8.67
N GLU A 155 1.03 -12.92 7.90
CA GLU A 155 2.26 -13.71 7.75
C GLU A 155 3.07 -13.73 9.07
N GLY A 156 3.09 -12.62 9.82
CA GLY A 156 3.74 -12.55 11.13
C GLY A 156 3.09 -13.46 12.18
N ILE A 157 1.75 -13.49 12.23
CA ILE A 157 1.00 -14.39 13.12
C ILE A 157 1.23 -15.85 12.71
N SER A 158 1.25 -16.15 11.40
CA SER A 158 1.56 -17.48 10.86
C SER A 158 2.96 -17.97 11.20
N TRP A 159 3.93 -17.05 11.26
CA TRP A 159 5.28 -17.37 11.69
C TRP A 159 5.36 -17.72 13.19
N TYR A 160 4.61 -17.02 14.05
CA TYR A 160 4.67 -17.23 15.50
C TYR A 160 3.80 -18.41 16.00
N TRP A 161 2.55 -18.52 15.51
CA TRP A 161 1.60 -19.56 15.93
C TRP A 161 1.62 -20.83 15.06
N GLY A 162 2.38 -20.82 13.96
CA GLY A 162 2.41 -21.90 12.98
C GLY A 162 1.24 -21.86 11.98
N PRO A 163 1.33 -22.61 10.88
CA PRO A 163 0.34 -22.60 9.81
C PRO A 163 -0.95 -23.30 10.25
N GLN A 164 -1.98 -22.53 10.57
CA GLN A 164 -3.32 -23.04 10.85
C GLN A 164 -4.24 -22.88 9.63
N LYS A 165 -5.16 -23.82 9.39
CA LYS A 165 -6.11 -23.77 8.25
C LYS A 165 -7.00 -22.53 8.23
N TRP A 166 -7.22 -21.88 9.37
CA TRP A 166 -8.01 -20.65 9.47
C TRP A 166 -7.17 -19.37 9.26
N MET A 167 -5.83 -19.48 9.25
CA MET A 167 -4.90 -18.36 9.10
C MET A 167 -4.47 -18.16 7.65
N ASP A 168 -5.44 -17.97 6.76
CA ASP A 168 -5.14 -17.62 5.37
C ASP A 168 -4.74 -16.14 5.28
N PRO A 169 -3.50 -15.81 4.84
CA PRO A 169 -3.04 -14.43 4.75
C PRO A 169 -3.87 -13.58 3.77
N ARG A 170 -4.57 -14.22 2.83
CA ARG A 170 -5.52 -13.57 1.91
C ARG A 170 -6.69 -12.92 2.66
N LYS A 171 -7.25 -13.62 3.65
CA LYS A 171 -8.35 -13.11 4.47
C LYS A 171 -7.87 -11.93 5.31
N PHE A 172 -6.67 -12.02 5.88
CA PHE A 172 -6.08 -10.94 6.67
C PHE A 172 -5.73 -9.70 5.83
N ALA A 173 -5.30 -9.88 4.58
CA ALA A 173 -5.11 -8.79 3.64
C ALA A 173 -6.43 -8.03 3.38
N LEU A 174 -7.53 -8.76 3.15
CA LEU A 174 -8.85 -8.15 2.92
C LEU A 174 -9.37 -7.41 4.16
N ILE A 175 -9.25 -8.02 5.35
CA ILE A 175 -9.66 -7.39 6.62
C ILE A 175 -8.84 -6.12 6.89
N GLY A 176 -7.51 -6.17 6.67
CA GLY A 176 -6.64 -5.00 6.79
C GLY A 176 -7.03 -3.89 5.82
N ALA A 177 -7.32 -4.23 4.56
CA ALA A 177 -7.77 -3.29 3.54
C ALA A 177 -9.09 -2.59 3.93
N GLY A 178 -10.09 -3.36 4.37
CA GLY A 178 -11.37 -2.82 4.84
C GLY A 178 -11.21 -1.93 6.06
N SER A 179 -10.42 -2.35 7.06
CA SER A 179 -10.20 -1.57 8.28
C SER A 179 -9.49 -0.23 8.00
N GLN A 180 -8.49 -0.20 7.12
CA GLN A 180 -7.79 1.03 6.74
C GLN A 180 -8.72 2.05 6.07
N ILE A 181 -9.55 1.60 5.12
CA ILE A 181 -10.47 2.49 4.41
C ILE A 181 -11.56 3.00 5.34
N SER A 182 -12.14 2.12 6.16
CA SER A 182 -13.19 2.49 7.10
C SER A 182 -12.73 3.59 8.08
N ALA A 183 -11.46 3.52 8.53
CA ALA A 183 -10.87 4.51 9.42
C ALA A 183 -10.70 5.89 8.77
N ILE A 184 -10.33 5.92 7.48
CA ILE A 184 -10.03 7.18 6.77
C ILE A 184 -11.30 7.86 6.27
N VAL A 185 -12.19 7.11 5.61
CA VAL A 185 -13.40 7.67 4.96
C VAL A 185 -14.52 7.90 5.99
N ARG A 186 -14.41 7.34 7.21
CA ARG A 186 -15.40 7.43 8.31
C ARG A 186 -16.83 7.03 7.93
N SER A 187 -17.05 6.46 6.75
CA SER A 187 -18.33 6.01 6.24
C SER A 187 -18.36 4.48 6.31
N GLN A 188 -18.98 3.98 7.37
CA GLN A 188 -18.94 2.58 7.75
C GLN A 188 -19.85 1.69 6.89
N VAL A 189 -20.97 2.22 6.37
CA VAL A 189 -22.06 1.40 5.85
C VAL A 189 -22.01 1.20 4.33
N LYS A 190 -21.66 2.24 3.55
CA LYS A 190 -21.73 2.15 2.07
C LYS A 190 -20.64 1.29 1.43
N TYR A 191 -19.46 1.22 2.03
CA TYR A 191 -18.32 0.49 1.45
C TYR A 191 -18.28 -0.98 1.85
N CYS A 192 -18.81 -1.36 3.02
CA CYS A 192 -18.90 -2.76 3.41
C CYS A 192 -19.98 -3.53 2.63
N LEU A 193 -20.99 -2.83 2.09
CA LEU A 193 -22.04 -3.39 1.22
C LEU A 193 -21.63 -3.46 -0.26
N SER A 194 -20.51 -2.83 -0.63
CA SER A 194 -20.05 -2.74 -2.02
C SER A 194 -18.97 -3.77 -2.37
N PHE A 195 -18.56 -4.58 -1.39
CA PHE A 195 -17.62 -5.71 -1.49
C PHE A 195 -18.30 -6.97 -0.96
#